data_AF-A0A5J9WMS6-F1
#
_entry.id   AF-A0A5J9WMS6-F1
#
_cell.length_a   1.000
_cell.length_b   1.000
_cell.length_c   1.000
_cell.angle_alpha   90.00
_cell.angle_beta   90.00
_cell.angle_gamma   90.00
#
_symmetry.space_group_name_H-M   'P 1'
#
loop_
_entity.id
_entity.type
_entity.pdbx_description
1 polymer ?
#
loop_
_entity_poly.entity_id
_entity_poly.type
_entity_poly.pdbx_seq_one_letter_code
_entity_poly.pdbx_strand_id
1 'polypeptide(L)'
;MGSPSKVVRPEEVLESLKNDGTIDALRMKIIAQLKANEDMKKTTMMMVEHSKVLNTPGAEKKTKRELFDALRQELETPVLEKASKAVWDLILDNGGLGKEITGTVEKVFYRLSGVDMMPPPPPAAGPHQEKDDMAVDECEKSNASDPSSSRKRPFSDMSRKGAGSVTNGSGPDQPELSEDGN
;
A
#
# COMPACT_ATOMS: atom_id res chain seq x y z
N MET A 1 24.97 -3.94 36.91
CA MET A 1 23.87 -4.82 37.33
C MET A 1 22.88 -4.89 36.17
N GLY A 2 22.95 -5.93 35.34
CA GLY A 2 21.98 -6.09 34.25
C GLY A 2 20.64 -6.55 34.83
N SER A 3 19.56 -5.85 34.50
CA SER A 3 18.20 -6.27 34.87
C SER A 3 17.96 -7.71 34.39
N PRO A 4 17.29 -8.57 35.19
CA PRO A 4 16.97 -9.92 34.76
C PRO A 4 16.14 -9.85 33.47
N SER A 5 16.54 -10.62 32.45
CA SER A 5 15.78 -10.73 31.21
C SER A 5 14.37 -11.20 31.55
N LYS A 6 13.37 -10.36 31.24
CA LYS A 6 11.97 -10.70 31.45
C LYS A 6 11.62 -11.83 30.49
N VAL A 7 11.08 -12.93 31.00
CA VAL A 7 10.53 -13.99 30.14
C VAL A 7 9.30 -13.42 29.44
N VAL A 8 9.44 -13.15 28.14
CA VAL A 8 8.34 -12.66 27.29
C VAL A 8 7.56 -13.85 26.75
N ARG A 9 6.25 -13.83 26.97
CA ARG A 9 5.33 -14.85 26.43
C ARG A 9 4.83 -14.47 25.04
N PRO A 10 4.52 -15.45 24.16
CA PRO A 10 3.92 -15.18 22.86
C PRO A 10 2.63 -14.35 22.94
N GLU A 11 1.82 -14.57 23.99
CA GLU A 11 0.59 -13.82 24.20
C GLU A 11 0.85 -12.33 24.46
N GLU A 12 1.94 -11.98 25.16
CA GLU A 12 2.31 -10.58 25.42
C GLU A 12 2.74 -9.87 24.12
N VAL A 13 3.46 -10.58 23.24
CA VAL A 13 3.84 -10.06 21.93
C VAL A 13 2.60 -9.83 21.07
N LEU A 14 1.71 -10.82 21.01
CA LEU A 14 0.48 -10.72 20.23
C LEU A 14 -0.44 -9.60 20.74
N GLU A 15 -0.58 -9.46 22.05
CA GLU A 15 -1.38 -8.41 22.65
C GLU A 15 -0.79 -7.02 22.38
N SER A 16 0.54 -6.85 22.44
CA SER A 16 1.20 -5.61 22.02
C SER A 16 0.90 -5.27 20.56
N LEU A 17 1.04 -6.23 19.64
CA LEU A 17 0.83 -6.04 18.20
C LEU A 17 -0.62 -5.70 17.85
N LYS A 18 -1.58 -6.26 18.60
CA LYS A 18 -3.01 -5.93 18.45
C LYS A 18 -3.31 -4.51 18.92
N ASN A 19 -2.71 -4.09 20.03
CA ASN A 19 -3.03 -2.82 20.68
C ASN A 19 -2.32 -1.61 20.06
N ASP A 20 -1.19 -1.80 19.39
CA ASP A 20 -0.45 -0.71 18.72
C ASP A 20 -0.82 -0.51 17.24
N GLY A 21 -1.81 -1.25 16.73
CA GLY A 21 -2.30 -1.15 15.35
C GLY A 21 -1.39 -1.81 14.31
N THR A 22 -0.32 -2.48 14.73
CA THR A 22 0.62 -3.14 13.81
C THR A 22 -0.05 -4.25 13.00
N ILE A 23 -0.94 -5.05 13.62
CA ILE A 23 -1.67 -6.09 12.89
C ILE A 23 -2.55 -5.51 11.79
N ASP A 24 -3.24 -4.40 12.06
CA ASP A 24 -4.06 -3.74 11.06
C ASP A 24 -3.20 -3.15 9.94
N ALA A 25 -2.05 -2.57 10.26
CA ALA A 25 -1.11 -2.09 9.25
C ALA A 25 -0.60 -3.23 8.34
N LEU A 26 -0.26 -4.39 8.91
CA LEU A 26 0.12 -5.58 8.16
C LEU A 26 -1.04 -6.10 7.29
N ARG A 27 -2.25 -6.17 7.84
CA ARG A 27 -3.46 -6.54 7.10
C ARG A 27 -3.70 -5.60 5.91
N MET A 28 -3.52 -4.31 6.09
CA MET A 28 -3.66 -3.32 5.01
C MET A 28 -2.60 -3.51 3.92
N LYS A 29 -1.35 -3.85 4.28
CA LYS A 29 -0.30 -4.21 3.31
C LYS A 29 -0.64 -5.47 2.51
N ILE A 30 -1.12 -6.52 3.18
CA ILE A 30 -1.58 -7.77 2.53
C ILE A 30 -2.68 -7.45 1.51
N ILE A 31 -3.70 -6.68 1.92
CA ILE A 31 -4.80 -6.27 1.04
C ILE A 31 -4.28 -5.48 -0.15
N ALA A 32 -3.36 -4.52 0.08
CA ALA A 32 -2.80 -3.71 -0.99
C ALA A 32 -2.04 -4.56 -2.03
N GLN A 33 -1.19 -5.48 -1.58
CA GLN A 33 -0.46 -6.39 -2.47
C GLN A 33 -1.39 -7.36 -3.21
N LEU A 34 -2.40 -7.91 -2.54
CA LEU A 34 -3.39 -8.76 -3.20
C LEU A 34 -4.19 -8.01 -4.28
N LYS A 35 -4.59 -6.76 -4.02
CA LYS A 35 -5.27 -5.90 -5.00
C LYS A 35 -4.38 -5.52 -6.18
N ALA A 36 -3.07 -5.45 -5.97
CA ALA A 36 -2.07 -5.18 -7.00
C ALA A 36 -1.59 -6.44 -7.74
N ASN A 37 -2.01 -7.64 -7.32
CA ASN A 37 -1.57 -8.89 -7.91
C ASN A 37 -2.17 -9.08 -9.32
N GLU A 38 -1.34 -8.88 -10.35
CA GLU A 38 -1.75 -9.00 -11.76
C GLU A 38 -2.10 -10.44 -12.16
N ASP A 39 -1.43 -11.45 -11.60
CA ASP A 39 -1.75 -12.85 -11.88
C ASP A 39 -3.15 -13.23 -11.37
N MET A 40 -3.55 -12.68 -10.22
CA MET A 40 -4.90 -12.84 -9.68
C MET A 40 -5.94 -12.18 -10.59
N LYS A 41 -5.66 -10.96 -11.07
CA LYS A 41 -6.53 -10.24 -12.01
C LYS A 41 -6.67 -11.02 -13.32
N LYS A 42 -5.56 -11.46 -13.90
CA LYS A 42 -5.54 -12.26 -15.13
C LYS A 42 -6.30 -13.57 -14.97
N THR A 43 -6.09 -14.26 -13.85
CA THR A 43 -6.81 -15.51 -13.55
C THR A 43 -8.31 -15.27 -13.42
N THR A 44 -8.71 -14.21 -12.72
CA THR A 44 -10.13 -13.84 -12.59
C THR A 44 -10.75 -13.49 -13.94
N MET A 45 -10.03 -12.76 -14.80
CA MET A 45 -10.47 -12.46 -16.17
C MET A 45 -10.70 -13.74 -16.97
N MET A 46 -9.74 -14.67 -16.97
CA MET A 46 -9.89 -15.96 -17.67
C MET A 46 -11.09 -16.76 -17.14
N MET A 47 -11.37 -16.71 -15.83
CA MET A 47 -12.54 -17.37 -15.25
C MET A 47 -13.85 -16.75 -15.72
N VAL A 48 -13.90 -15.43 -15.89
CA VAL A 48 -15.05 -14.72 -16.46
C VAL A 48 -15.20 -15.08 -17.95
N GLU A 49 -14.12 -15.08 -18.72
CA GLU A 49 -14.14 -15.46 -20.15
C GLU A 49 -14.68 -16.89 -20.36
N HIS A 50 -14.31 -17.81 -19.47
CA HIS A 50 -14.77 -19.21 -19.50
C HIS A 50 -16.04 -19.47 -18.67
N SER A 51 -16.73 -18.44 -18.19
CA SER A 51 -17.95 -18.57 -17.40
C SER A 51 -19.05 -19.31 -18.17
N LYS A 52 -19.69 -20.28 -17.53
CA LYS A 52 -20.89 -20.93 -18.07
C LYS A 52 -22.04 -19.93 -18.17
N VAL A 53 -22.21 -19.05 -17.19
CA VAL A 53 -23.27 -18.03 -17.19
C VAL A 53 -23.19 -17.16 -18.43
N LEU A 54 -22.00 -16.71 -18.82
CA LEU A 54 -21.81 -15.86 -20.01
C LEU A 54 -21.82 -16.64 -21.32
N ASN A 55 -21.32 -17.88 -21.33
CA ASN A 55 -21.25 -18.71 -22.54
C ASN A 55 -22.53 -19.55 -22.81
N THR A 56 -23.58 -19.41 -21.98
CA THR A 56 -24.86 -20.10 -22.19
C THR A 56 -25.72 -19.36 -23.22
N PRO A 57 -26.30 -20.05 -24.23
CA PRO A 57 -27.24 -19.42 -25.17
C PRO A 57 -28.41 -18.75 -24.45
N GLY A 58 -28.75 -17.51 -24.82
CA GLY A 58 -29.79 -16.74 -24.15
C GLY A 58 -29.30 -15.87 -23.01
N ALA A 59 -28.00 -15.89 -22.67
CA ALA A 59 -27.41 -14.97 -21.70
C ALA A 59 -27.63 -13.50 -22.11
N GLU A 60 -27.65 -13.21 -23.41
CA GLU A 60 -27.90 -11.89 -23.99
C GLU A 60 -29.31 -11.35 -23.71
N LYS A 61 -30.25 -12.21 -23.32
CA LYS A 61 -31.64 -11.84 -23.00
C LYS A 61 -31.85 -11.53 -21.52
N LYS A 62 -30.87 -11.85 -20.67
CA LYS A 62 -30.93 -11.57 -19.23
C LYS A 62 -30.63 -10.10 -18.97
N THR A 63 -31.21 -9.57 -17.90
CA THR A 63 -30.85 -8.23 -17.43
C THR A 63 -29.42 -8.21 -16.91
N LYS A 64 -28.80 -7.02 -16.90
CA LYS A 64 -27.47 -6.81 -16.32
C LYS A 64 -27.39 -7.37 -14.89
N ARG A 65 -28.41 -7.11 -14.06
CA ARG A 65 -28.46 -7.59 -12.67
C ARG A 65 -28.43 -9.12 -12.61
N GLU A 66 -29.30 -9.79 -13.36
CA GLU A 66 -29.35 -11.26 -13.36
C GLU A 66 -28.02 -11.87 -13.84
N LEU A 67 -27.35 -11.25 -14.81
CA LEU A 67 -26.02 -11.68 -15.25
C LEU A 67 -24.97 -11.54 -14.14
N PHE A 68 -24.91 -10.38 -13.47
CA PHE A 68 -23.95 -10.19 -12.37
C PHE A 68 -24.23 -11.10 -11.18
N ASP A 69 -25.49 -11.29 -10.81
CA ASP A 69 -25.89 -12.17 -9.71
C ASP A 69 -25.53 -13.63 -10.03
N ALA A 70 -25.85 -14.10 -11.24
CA ALA A 70 -25.50 -15.45 -11.67
C ALA A 70 -23.97 -15.65 -11.81
N LEU A 71 -23.26 -14.66 -12.37
CA LEU A 71 -21.80 -14.72 -12.52
C LEU A 71 -21.12 -14.72 -11.14
N ARG A 72 -21.64 -13.96 -10.18
CA ARG A 72 -21.16 -13.98 -8.79
C ARG A 72 -21.38 -15.36 -8.16
N GLN A 73 -22.58 -15.94 -8.31
CA GLN A 73 -22.85 -17.29 -7.81
C GLN A 73 -21.89 -18.33 -8.39
N GLU A 74 -21.52 -18.20 -9.67
CA GLU A 74 -20.57 -19.11 -10.33
C GLU A 74 -19.12 -18.91 -9.86
N LEU A 75 -18.67 -17.66 -9.75
CA LEU A 75 -17.25 -17.33 -9.66
C LEU A 75 -16.77 -16.92 -8.26
N GLU A 76 -17.66 -16.53 -7.34
CA GLU A 76 -17.26 -16.02 -6.02
C GLU A 76 -16.39 -17.03 -5.25
N THR A 77 -16.87 -18.26 -5.09
CA THR A 77 -16.14 -19.31 -4.36
C THR A 77 -14.76 -19.59 -4.98
N PRO A 78 -14.62 -19.95 -6.26
CA PRO A 78 -13.31 -20.31 -6.80
C PRO A 78 -12.34 -19.11 -6.89
N VAL A 79 -12.83 -17.87 -7.03
CA VAL A 79 -12.00 -16.67 -6.95
C VAL A 79 -11.52 -16.45 -5.50
N LEU A 80 -12.41 -16.58 -4.52
CA LEU A 80 -12.06 -16.45 -3.10
C LEU A 80 -11.07 -17.53 -2.65
N GLU A 81 -11.20 -18.76 -3.14
CA GLU A 81 -10.23 -19.84 -2.87
C GLU A 81 -8.83 -19.49 -3.38
N LYS A 82 -8.73 -19.00 -4.63
CA LYS A 82 -7.46 -18.53 -5.20
C LYS A 82 -6.88 -17.36 -4.42
N ALA A 83 -7.72 -16.39 -4.06
CA ALA A 83 -7.30 -15.24 -3.24
C ALA A 83 -6.81 -15.68 -1.85
N SER A 84 -7.51 -16.59 -1.19
CA SER A 84 -7.12 -17.16 0.11
C SER A 84 -5.74 -17.83 0.02
N LYS A 85 -5.52 -18.65 -1.01
CA LYS A 85 -4.21 -19.26 -1.24
C LYS A 85 -3.11 -18.21 -1.45
N ALA A 86 -3.35 -17.21 -2.30
CA ALA A 86 -2.37 -16.16 -2.56
C ALA A 86 -2.03 -15.34 -1.29
N VAL A 87 -3.01 -15.11 -0.40
CA VAL A 87 -2.75 -14.47 0.89
C VAL A 87 -1.87 -15.33 1.78
N TRP A 88 -2.13 -16.64 1.87
CA TRP A 88 -1.28 -17.55 2.63
C TRP A 88 0.14 -17.61 2.08
N ASP A 89 0.29 -17.72 0.76
CA ASP A 89 1.59 -17.71 0.09
C ASP A 89 2.35 -16.41 0.42
N LEU A 90 1.64 -15.27 0.48
CA LEU A 90 2.24 -13.98 0.82
C LEU A 90 2.68 -13.87 2.29
N ILE A 91 1.89 -14.42 3.21
CA ILE A 91 2.21 -14.43 4.65
C ILE A 91 3.40 -15.36 4.94
N LEU A 92 3.50 -16.47 4.21
CA LEU A 92 4.55 -17.48 4.39
C LEU A 92 5.82 -17.19 3.57
N ASP A 93 5.81 -16.17 2.73
CA ASP A 93 6.95 -15.80 1.91
C ASP A 93 8.12 -15.28 2.75
N ASN A 94 9.24 -15.99 2.71
CA ASN A 94 10.47 -15.65 3.43
C ASN A 94 11.28 -14.52 2.75
N GLY A 95 10.92 -14.11 1.52
CA GLY A 95 11.61 -13.07 0.76
C GLY A 95 10.99 -11.68 0.86
N GLY A 96 9.67 -11.60 1.05
CA GLY A 96 8.88 -10.37 0.98
C GLY A 96 8.10 -10.12 2.27
N LEU A 97 6.77 -10.09 2.17
CA LEU A 97 5.93 -9.62 3.27
C LEU A 97 5.97 -10.56 4.49
N GLY A 98 6.10 -11.87 4.31
CA GLY A 98 6.28 -12.82 5.43
C GLY A 98 7.56 -12.57 6.24
N LYS A 99 8.64 -12.12 5.59
CA LYS A 99 9.85 -11.65 6.27
C LYS A 99 9.59 -10.36 7.07
N GLU A 100 8.84 -9.41 6.52
CA GLU A 100 8.44 -8.19 7.25
C GLU A 100 7.60 -8.53 8.49
N ILE A 101 6.67 -9.48 8.37
CA ILE A 101 5.85 -9.97 9.50
C ILE A 101 6.75 -10.56 10.58
N THR A 102 7.66 -11.46 10.20
CA THR A 102 8.62 -12.09 11.12
C THR A 102 9.47 -11.03 11.83
N GLY A 103 10.08 -10.10 11.10
CA GLY A 103 10.91 -9.05 11.68
C GLY A 103 10.13 -8.09 12.58
N THR A 104 8.85 -7.86 12.29
CA THR A 104 7.97 -7.05 13.14
C THR A 104 7.68 -7.75 14.47
N VAL A 105 7.37 -9.04 14.44
CA VAL A 105 7.15 -9.86 15.64
C VAL A 105 8.42 -9.92 16.49
N GLU A 106 9.58 -10.18 15.86
CA GLU A 106 10.88 -10.20 16.54
C GLU A 106 11.19 -8.85 17.19
N LYS A 107 10.97 -7.74 16.49
CA LYS A 107 11.20 -6.39 17.03
C LYS A 107 10.38 -6.12 18.28
N VAL A 108 9.11 -6.54 18.30
CA VAL A 108 8.27 -6.41 19.50
C VAL A 108 8.77 -7.34 20.62
N PHE A 109 9.14 -8.57 20.29
CA PHE A 109 9.69 -9.52 21.25
C PHE A 109 10.95 -8.97 21.93
N TYR A 110 11.93 -8.47 21.17
CA TYR A 110 13.17 -7.90 21.71
C TYR A 110 12.90 -6.69 22.61
N ARG A 111 12.02 -5.79 22.17
CA ARG A 111 11.58 -4.62 22.95
C ARG A 111 10.97 -5.03 24.29
N LEU A 112 10.08 -6.02 24.30
CA LEU A 112 9.44 -6.52 25.53
C LEU A 112 10.43 -7.28 26.43
N SER A 113 11.45 -7.90 25.84
CA SER A 113 12.47 -8.67 26.56
C SER A 113 13.52 -7.78 27.25
N GLY A 114 13.50 -6.47 26.98
CA GLY A 114 14.53 -5.54 27.43
C GLY A 114 15.88 -5.74 26.74
N VAL A 115 15.92 -6.54 25.67
CA VAL A 115 17.07 -6.68 24.79
C VAL A 115 16.93 -5.60 23.73
N ASP A 116 17.25 -4.36 24.10
CA ASP A 116 17.40 -3.31 23.10
C ASP A 116 18.59 -3.71 22.21
N MET A 117 18.39 -3.81 20.90
CA MET A 117 19.50 -4.03 19.97
C MET A 117 20.42 -2.82 20.11
N MET A 118 21.48 -2.98 20.91
CA MET A 118 22.55 -2.00 21.06
C MET A 118 22.99 -1.56 19.66
N PRO A 119 23.00 -0.25 19.35
CA PRO A 119 23.52 0.20 18.07
C PRO A 119 24.98 -0.30 17.96
N PRO A 120 25.44 -0.66 16.74
CA PRO A 120 26.82 -1.07 16.55
C PRO A 120 27.74 0.02 17.15
N PRO A 121 28.81 -0.36 17.88
CA PRO A 121 29.72 0.61 18.45
C PRO A 121 30.20 1.56 17.33
N PRO A 122 30.27 2.88 17.59
CA PRO A 122 30.82 3.80 16.60
C PRO A 122 32.19 3.29 16.18
N PRO A 123 32.53 3.35 14.87
CA PRO A 123 33.87 2.96 14.43
C PRO A 123 34.88 3.76 15.25
N ALA A 124 35.79 3.06 15.91
CA ALA A 124 36.84 3.68 16.70
C ALA A 124 37.51 4.75 15.84
N ALA A 125 37.34 6.01 16.22
CA ALA A 125 38.05 7.12 15.61
C ALA A 125 39.55 6.84 15.79
N GLY A 126 40.21 6.50 14.68
CA GLY A 126 41.66 6.41 14.64
C GLY A 126 42.28 7.78 14.93
N PRO A 127 43.51 7.83 15.45
CA PRO A 127 44.10 9.07 15.93
C PRO A 127 44.27 10.10 14.82
N HIS A 128 43.87 11.33 15.16
CA HIS A 128 44.33 12.59 14.57
C HIS A 128 45.82 12.50 14.20
N GLN A 129 46.15 12.70 12.92
CA GLN A 129 47.44 13.27 12.55
C GLN A 129 47.21 14.74 12.20
N GLU A 130 47.70 15.60 13.10
CA GLU A 130 47.98 17.00 12.83
C GLU A 130 48.96 17.13 11.65
N LYS A 131 48.67 18.06 10.75
CA LYS A 131 49.69 18.73 9.96
C LYS A 131 49.22 20.14 9.64
N ASP A 132 49.58 21.07 10.51
CA ASP A 132 49.73 22.49 10.19
C ASP A 132 50.84 22.64 9.13
N ASP A 133 50.58 23.40 8.06
CA ASP A 133 51.18 24.73 7.86
C ASP A 133 50.70 25.39 6.53
N MET A 134 50.05 26.53 6.72
CA MET A 134 50.01 27.78 5.93
C MET A 134 50.51 27.86 4.47
N ALA A 135 49.67 28.42 3.59
CA ALA A 135 50.01 29.55 2.71
C ALA A 135 48.77 30.11 2.00
N VAL A 136 48.57 31.42 2.16
CA VAL A 136 47.64 32.28 1.40
C VAL A 136 48.47 32.91 0.27
N ASP A 137 47.95 32.99 -0.97
CA ASP A 137 47.81 34.25 -1.74
C ASP A 137 47.55 34.05 -3.25
N GLU A 138 46.57 34.84 -3.70
CA GLU A 138 46.16 35.40 -5.00
C GLU A 138 46.49 34.84 -6.42
N CYS A 139 45.40 34.88 -7.24
CA CYS A 139 45.25 35.60 -8.53
C CYS A 139 45.47 34.89 -9.89
N GLU A 140 44.35 34.85 -10.65
CA GLU A 140 44.14 34.99 -12.11
C GLU A 140 44.78 34.01 -13.13
N LYS A 141 43.96 33.40 -14.01
CA LYS A 141 43.49 33.96 -15.31
C LYS A 141 42.99 32.87 -16.28
N SER A 142 41.85 33.13 -16.92
CA SER A 142 41.39 32.71 -18.27
C SER A 142 41.67 31.28 -18.80
N ASN A 143 40.66 30.55 -19.26
CA ASN A 143 40.27 30.61 -20.68
C ASN A 143 38.94 29.88 -20.98
N ALA A 144 38.29 30.37 -22.02
CA ALA A 144 36.93 30.08 -22.46
C ALA A 144 36.73 28.69 -23.10
N SER A 145 35.48 28.21 -23.08
CA SER A 145 34.84 27.53 -24.22
C SER A 145 33.33 27.40 -24.01
N ASP A 146 32.59 28.37 -24.54
CA ASP A 146 31.20 28.22 -24.98
C ASP A 146 31.15 27.36 -26.26
N PRO A 147 30.00 26.71 -26.58
CA PRO A 147 29.05 27.39 -27.47
C PRO A 147 27.56 27.22 -27.11
N SER A 148 26.83 28.35 -27.12
CA SER A 148 25.70 28.71 -28.01
C SER A 148 24.60 27.64 -28.24
N SER A 149 23.28 27.85 -28.24
CA SER A 149 22.33 28.96 -28.48
C SER A 149 20.95 28.28 -28.29
N SER A 150 19.80 28.84 -27.87
CA SER A 150 19.13 30.02 -28.37
C SER A 150 17.72 30.13 -27.73
N ARG A 151 17.33 31.38 -27.41
CA ARG A 151 15.99 32.00 -27.54
C ARG A 151 14.81 31.67 -26.58
N LYS A 152 14.48 32.73 -25.80
CA LYS A 152 13.15 33.41 -25.60
C LYS A 152 12.04 32.58 -24.90
N ARG A 153 11.22 33.03 -23.94
CA ARG A 153 10.85 34.28 -23.21
C ARG A 153 9.98 33.81 -21.99
N PRO A 154 9.70 34.65 -20.96
CA PRO A 154 8.96 34.25 -19.77
C PRO A 154 7.44 34.40 -19.94
N PHE A 155 6.65 33.53 -19.30
CA PHE A 155 5.22 33.77 -19.07
C PHE A 155 4.78 33.08 -17.77
N SER A 156 4.46 33.93 -16.79
CA SER A 156 3.71 33.58 -15.58
C SER A 156 2.24 33.36 -15.93
N ASP A 157 1.72 32.16 -15.67
CA ASP A 157 0.28 31.89 -15.67
C ASP A 157 -0.05 30.95 -14.50
N MET A 158 -0.65 31.51 -13.43
CA MET A 158 -1.28 30.73 -12.38
C MET A 158 -2.78 31.07 -12.41
N SER A 159 -3.49 30.35 -13.27
CA SER A 159 -4.94 30.41 -13.34
C SER A 159 -5.55 29.89 -12.05
N ARG A 160 -6.20 30.79 -11.32
CA ARG A 160 -6.97 30.54 -10.10
C ARG A 160 -8.34 30.00 -10.53
N LYS A 161 -8.65 28.74 -10.28
CA LYS A 161 -10.02 28.23 -10.40
C LYS A 161 -10.44 27.50 -9.12
N GLY A 162 -11.09 28.26 -8.25
CA GLY A 162 -11.88 27.78 -7.13
C GLY A 162 -13.35 28.13 -7.33
N ALA A 163 -14.21 27.35 -6.66
CA ALA A 163 -15.67 27.42 -6.56
C ALA A 163 -16.44 27.03 -7.85
N GLY A 164 -17.36 26.07 -7.86
CA GLY A 164 -18.14 25.46 -6.77
C GLY A 164 -19.58 25.98 -6.81
N SER A 165 -20.52 25.02 -6.86
CA SER A 165 -21.96 25.14 -6.64
C SER A 165 -22.85 25.45 -7.87
N VAL A 166 -23.47 24.38 -8.37
CA VAL A 166 -24.69 24.42 -9.19
C VAL A 166 -25.83 24.05 -8.24
N THR A 167 -26.68 25.02 -7.89
CA THR A 167 -27.94 24.77 -7.19
C THR A 167 -29.06 25.01 -8.18
N ASN A 168 -29.74 23.95 -8.62
CA ASN A 168 -31.02 24.07 -9.31
C ASN A 168 -32.04 23.27 -8.50
N GLY A 169 -32.84 23.99 -7.71
CA GLY A 169 -34.01 23.47 -7.02
C GLY A 169 -35.27 23.82 -7.81
N SER A 170 -36.06 22.81 -8.14
CA SER A 170 -37.50 22.89 -8.44
C SER A 170 -38.09 21.51 -8.15
N GLY A 171 -38.95 21.40 -7.13
CA GLY A 171 -39.91 20.29 -6.98
C GLY A 171 -41.20 20.58 -7.78
N PRO A 172 -42.34 19.93 -7.48
CA PRO A 172 -42.61 18.79 -6.60
C PRO A 172 -43.31 17.63 -7.36
N ASP A 173 -43.53 16.47 -6.72
CA ASP A 173 -44.87 15.89 -6.48
C ASP A 173 -44.81 14.45 -5.95
N GLN A 174 -45.70 14.17 -4.99
CA GLN A 174 -45.90 12.88 -4.35
C GLN A 174 -46.59 11.87 -5.30
N PRO A 175 -46.59 10.59 -4.92
CA PRO A 175 -47.82 9.82 -5.06
C PRO A 175 -48.31 9.30 -3.71
N GLU A 176 -49.61 9.50 -3.50
CA GLU A 176 -50.45 8.83 -2.52
C GLU A 176 -50.24 7.32 -2.48
N LEU A 177 -50.22 6.78 -1.26
CA LEU A 177 -50.50 5.37 -1.00
C LEU A 177 -51.96 5.27 -0.56
N SER A 178 -52.78 4.68 -1.44
CA SER A 178 -54.14 4.24 -1.19
C SER A 178 -54.28 2.78 -1.64
N GLU A 179 -55.31 2.10 -1.13
CA GLU A 179 -55.73 0.70 -1.29
C GLU A 179 -55.33 -0.20 -0.10
N ASP A 180 -56.14 -0.21 0.95
CA ASP A 180 -57.42 -0.93 1.16
C ASP A 180 -57.29 -2.44 1.32
N GLY A 181 -57.85 -2.89 2.44
CA GLY A 181 -57.91 -4.28 2.84
C GLY A 181 -59.06 -5.03 2.18
N ASN A 182 -58.86 -6.33 2.09
CA ASN A 182 -59.90 -7.35 2.28
C ASN A 182 -59.24 -8.65 2.74
#